data_AF-A0A919NAN0-F1
#
_entry.id   AF-A0A919NAN0-F1
#
_cell.length_a   1.000
_cell.length_b   1.000
_cell.length_c   1.000
_cell.angle_alpha   90.00
_cell.angle_beta   90.00
_cell.angle_gamma   90.00
#
_symmetry.space_group_name_H-M   'P 1'
#
loop_
_entity.id
_entity.type
_entity.pdbx_description
1 polymer ?
#
loop_
_entity_poly.entity_id
_entity_poly.type
_entity_poly.pdbx_seq_one_letter_code
_entity_poly.pdbx_strand_id
1 'polypeptide(L)' 'MPAGPVETTALGNLLVQARAAGVASGGLDAMRALVRQTQQIVRYEPRGDDAPWRDAAARVRG' A
#
# COMPACT_ATOMS: atom_id res chain seq x y z
N MET A 1 10.57 -9.50 -7.31
CA MET A 1 11.03 -8.11 -7.11
C MET A 1 9.88 -7.35 -6.46
N PRO A 2 10.09 -6.58 -5.38
CA PRO A 2 8.99 -5.80 -4.79
C PRO A 2 8.54 -4.77 -5.82
N ALA A 3 7.22 -4.60 -5.99
CA ALA A 3 6.66 -3.59 -6.90
C ALA A 3 7.28 -2.22 -6.58
N GLY A 4 7.77 -1.54 -7.60
CA GLY A 4 8.37 -0.22 -7.43
C GLY A 4 7.33 0.85 -7.10
N PRO A 5 7.75 2.02 -6.57
CA PRO A 5 6.85 3.16 -6.32
C PRO A 5 6.07 3.58 -7.57
N VAL A 6 6.69 3.45 -8.75
CA VAL A 6 6.11 3.79 -10.05
C VAL A 6 4.96 2.86 -10.42
N GLU A 7 5.14 1.54 -10.27
CA GLU A 7 4.10 0.54 -10.55
C GLU A 7 2.92 0.67 -9.58
N THR A 8 3.19 0.98 -8.32
CA THR A 8 2.16 1.23 -7.30
C THR A 8 1.29 2.43 -7.67
N THR A 9 1.91 3.50 -8.18
CA THR A 9 1.21 4.71 -8.62
C THR A 9 0.41 4.44 -9.90
N ALA A 10 0.98 3.71 -10.86
CA ALA A 10 0.33 3.36 -12.12
C ALA A 10 -0.93 2.50 -11.89
N LEU A 11 -0.87 1.50 -11.00
CA LEU A 11 -2.03 0.68 -10.61
C LEU A 11 -3.13 1.52 -9.94
N GLY A 12 -2.75 2.45 -9.05
CA GLY A 12 -3.70 3.37 -8.44
C GLY A 12 -4.45 4.21 -9.48
N ASN A 13 -3.72 4.77 -10.45
CA ASN A 13 -4.31 5.56 -11.54
C ASN A 13 -5.23 4.72 -12.44
N LEU A 14 -4.81 3.51 -12.83
CA LEU A 14 -5.61 2.61 -13.65
C LEU A 14 -6.92 2.21 -12.95
N LEU A 15 -6.90 1.97 -11.63
CA LEU A 15 -8.09 1.63 -10.86
C LEU A 15 -9.07 2.80 -10.75
N VAL A 16 -8.57 4.02 -10.53
CA VAL A 16 -9.41 5.23 -10.51
C VAL A 16 -10.06 5.46 -11.88
N GLN A 17 -9.30 5.27 -12.97
CA GLN A 17 -9.81 5.39 -14.33
C GLN A 17 -10.83 4.29 -14.67
N ALA A 18 -10.58 3.04 -14.30
CA ALA A 18 -11.51 1.93 -14.50
C ALA A 18 -12.83 2.10 -13.73
N ARG A 19 -12.77 2.72 -12.54
CA ARG A 19 -13.97 3.12 -11.79
C ARG A 19 -14.74 4.22 -12.52
N ALA A 20 -14.07 5.29 -12.96
CA ALA A 20 -14.70 6.39 -13.67
C ALA A 20 -15.35 5.93 -15.00
N ALA A 21 -14.75 4.93 -15.64
CA ALA A 21 -15.28 4.31 -16.86
C ALA A 21 -16.43 3.30 -16.59
N GLY A 22 -16.80 3.04 -15.34
CA GLY A 22 -17.87 2.08 -14.99
C GLY A 22 -17.50 0.60 -15.25
N VAL A 23 -16.23 0.31 -15.54
CA VAL A 23 -15.73 -1.03 -15.89
C VAL A 23 -15.46 -1.88 -14.64
N ALA A 24 -15.13 -1.23 -13.51
CA ALA A 24 -15.00 -1.90 -12.21
C ALA A 24 -16.33 -1.87 -11.45
N SER A 25 -17.01 -3.01 -11.38
CA SER A 25 -18.23 -3.18 -10.57
C SER A 25 -17.86 -3.35 -9.09
N GLY A 26 -18.26 -2.40 -8.24
CA GLY A 26 -18.04 -2.43 -6.80
C GLY A 26 -17.31 -1.19 -6.26
N GLY A 27 -17.52 -0.89 -4.98
CA GLY A 27 -16.91 0.26 -4.31
C GLY A 27 -15.41 0.12 -4.05
N LEU A 28 -14.87 1.01 -3.22
CA LEU A 28 -13.47 1.02 -2.77
C LEU A 28 -12.98 -0.35 -2.25
N ASP A 29 -13.86 -1.10 -1.59
CA ASP A 29 -13.51 -2.40 -1.01
C ASP A 29 -13.28 -3.49 -2.07
N ALA A 30 -14.05 -3.46 -3.16
CA ALA A 30 -13.85 -4.39 -4.28
C ALA A 30 -12.51 -4.13 -4.99
N MET A 31 -12.15 -2.85 -5.20
CA MET A 31 -10.85 -2.47 -5.76
C MET A 31 -9.69 -2.86 -4.84
N ARG A 32 -9.83 -2.65 -3.52
CA ARG A 32 -8.81 -3.08 -2.54
C ARG A 32 -8.64 -4.59 -2.51
N ALA A 33 -9.73 -5.35 -2.60
CA ALA A 33 -9.68 -6.81 -2.68
C ALA A 33 -8.93 -7.28 -3.94
N LEU A 34 -9.17 -6.64 -5.08
CA LEU A 34 -8.52 -6.96 -6.36
C LEU A 34 -7.02 -6.66 -6.35
N VAL A 35 -6.61 -5.52 -5.78
CA VAL A 35 -5.18 -5.22 -5.55
C VAL A 35 -4.56 -6.25 -4.63
N ARG A 36 -5.23 -6.61 -3.52
CA ARG A 36 -4.70 -7.57 -2.56
C ARG A 36 -4.56 -8.98 -3.15
N GLN A 37 -5.41 -9.37 -4.10
CA GLN A 37 -5.30 -10.66 -4.79
C GLN A 37 -4.22 -10.67 -5.87
N THR A 38 -4.02 -9.56 -6.59
CA THR A 38 -3.09 -9.50 -7.72
C THR A 38 -1.66 -9.18 -7.32
N GLN A 39 -1.47 -8.46 -6.21
CA GLN A 39 -0.14 -8.06 -5.73
C GLN A 39 0.39 -9.05 -4.69
N GLN A 40 1.62 -9.53 -4.89
CA GLN A 40 2.33 -10.27 -3.86
C GLN A 40 2.80 -9.31 -2.76
N ILE A 41 1.93 -9.10 -1.77
CA ILE A 41 2.25 -8.28 -0.59
C ILE A 41 3.16 -9.10 0.32
N VAL A 42 4.44 -8.73 0.37
CA VAL A 42 5.38 -9.26 1.36
C VAL A 42 5.24 -8.44 2.64
N ARG A 43 4.79 -9.08 3.71
CA ARG A 43 4.73 -8.46 5.03
C ARG A 43 6.11 -8.55 5.69
N TYR A 44 6.71 -7.41 5.98
CA TYR A 44 7.91 -7.32 6.79
C TYR A 44 7.51 -7.00 8.23
N GLU A 45 7.77 -7.93 9.12
CA GLU A 45 7.67 -7.66 10.55
C GLU A 45 8.93 -6.92 11.03
N PRO A 46 8.80 -6.01 12.01
CA PRO A 46 9.95 -5.42 12.68
C PRO A 46 10.86 -6.53 13.20
N ARG A 47 12.16 -6.43 12.92
CA ARG A 47 13.16 -7.38 13.42
C ARG A 47 14.19 -6.61 14.24
N GLY A 48 14.52 -7.13 15.42
CA GLY A 48 15.48 -6.53 16.34
C GLY A 48 14.85 -5.68 17.45
N ASP A 49 15.70 -4.97 18.18
CA ASP A 49 15.30 -4.07 19.27
C ASP A 49 14.68 -2.77 18.70
N ASP A 50 13.53 -2.39 19.24
CA ASP A 50 12.76 -1.20 18.87
C ASP A 50 13.13 0.04 19.70
N ALA A 51 13.98 -0.10 20.73
CA ALA A 51 14.43 1.01 21.58
C ALA A 51 15.00 2.20 20.77
N PRO A 52 15.86 2.01 19.75
CA PRO A 52 16.36 3.13 18.93
C PRO A 52 15.25 3.90 18.21
N TRP A 53 14.19 3.21 17.77
CA TRP A 53 13.04 3.83 17.11
C TRP A 53 12.15 4.59 18.09
N ARG A 54 12.01 4.09 19.33
CA ARG A 54 11.30 4.80 20.40
C ARG A 54 11.99 6.09 20.79
N ASP A 55 13.31 6.06 20.93
CA ASP A 55 14.12 7.25 21.22
C ASP A 55 14.03 8.28 20.10
N ALA A 56 14.12 7.84 18.84
CA ALA A 56 13.95 8.73 17.69
C ALA A 56 12.56 9.39 17.67
N ALA A 57 11.50 8.62 17.94
CA ALA A 57 10.14 9.13 17.99
C ALA A 57 9.90 10.14 19.13
N ALA A 58 10.61 9.99 20.26
CA ALA A 58 10.57 10.96 21.35
C ALA A 58 11.20 12.31 20.95
N ARG A 59 12.28 12.30 20.16
CA ARG A 59 12.96 13.52 19.68
C ARG A 59 12.15 14.35 18.67
N VAL A 60 11.23 13.72 17.94
CA VAL A 60 10.35 14.42 16.97
C VAL A 60 9.12 15.02 17.67
N ARG A 61 8.77 14.50 18.86
CA ARG A 61 7.61 14.95 19.65
C ARG A 61 7.95 15.96 20.75
N GLY A 62 9.23 16.13 21.09
CA GLY A 62 9.73 17.14 22.02
C GLY A 62 10.24 18.36 21.29
#